data_AF-A0A0K2VIF8-F1
#
_entry.id   AF-A0A0K2VIF8-F1
#
_cell.length_a   1.000
_cell.length_b   1.000
_cell.length_c   1.000
_cell.angle_alpha   90.00
_cell.angle_beta   90.00
_cell.angle_gamma   90.00
#
_symmetry.space_group_name_H-M   'P 1'
#
loop_
_entity.id
_entity.type
_entity.pdbx_description
1 polymer ?
#
loop_
_entity_poly.entity_id
_entity_poly.type
_entity_poly.pdbx_seq_one_letter_code
_entity_poly.pdbx_strand_id
1 'polypeptide(L)' 'MRSDRIRTPRFLEGLQKSIKASPGTSLSRLAKNRGVSKQLVSKAVNEDLGYRSYRMAK' A
#
# COMPACT_ATOMS: atom_id res chain seq x y z
N MET A 1 -16.83 -5.23 8.91
CA MET A 1 -15.36 -5.44 9.03
C MET A 1 -14.68 -4.09 9.20
N ARG A 2 -13.89 -3.87 10.27
CA ARG A 2 -13.18 -2.60 10.55
C ARG A 2 -11.84 -2.57 9.78
N SER A 3 -11.85 -2.05 8.55
CA SER A 3 -10.64 -1.89 7.73
C SER A 3 -9.67 -0.85 8.31
N ASP A 4 -10.13 0.01 9.22
CA ASP A 4 -9.37 1.08 9.87
C ASP A 4 -8.27 0.54 10.80
N ARG A 5 -8.45 -0.67 11.34
CA ARG A 5 -7.50 -1.27 12.29
C ARG A 5 -6.21 -1.78 11.64
N ILE A 6 -6.18 -1.90 10.32
CA ILE A 6 -5.05 -2.48 9.56
C ILE A 6 -4.08 -1.39 9.09
N ARG A 7 -4.53 -0.14 8.87
CA ARG A 7 -3.69 1.00 8.47
C ARG A 7 -2.95 1.62 9.66
N THR A 8 -2.29 0.78 10.43
CA THR A 8 -1.44 1.25 11.52
C THR A 8 -0.24 2.03 10.97
N PRO A 9 0.34 2.98 11.73
CA PRO A 9 1.56 3.67 11.32
C PRO A 9 2.69 2.72 10.91
N ARG A 10 2.84 1.60 11.65
CA ARG A 10 3.82 0.54 11.33
C ARG A 10 3.58 -0.12 9.97
N PHE A 11 2.31 -0.34 9.61
CA PHE A 11 1.96 -0.87 8.29
C PHE A 11 2.33 0.13 7.18
N LEU A 12 2.01 1.41 7.37
CA LEU A 12 2.31 2.47 6.42
C LEU A 12 3.82 2.66 6.22
N GLU A 13 4.61 2.67 7.31
CA GLU A 13 6.06 2.73 7.23
C GLU A 13 6.65 1.53 6.49
N GLY A 14 6.15 0.32 6.80
CA GLY A 14 6.57 -0.89 6.10
C GLY A 14 6.28 -0.81 4.60
N LEU A 15 5.09 -0.33 4.24
CA LEU A 15 4.67 -0.17 2.86
C LEU A 15 5.51 0.89 2.13
N GLN A 16 5.79 2.01 2.78
CA GLN A 16 6.64 3.07 2.25
C GLN A 16 8.07 2.57 2.01
N LYS A 17 8.65 1.78 2.92
CA LYS A 17 9.98 1.16 2.73
C LYS A 17 9.99 0.22 1.53
N SER A 18 8.95 -0.61 1.38
CA SER A 18 8.85 -1.53 0.23
C SER A 18 8.74 -0.78 -1.10
N ILE A 19 7.98 0.33 -1.15
CA ILE A 19 7.86 1.17 -2.35
C ILE A 19 9.19 1.88 -2.65
N LYS A 20 9.86 2.44 -1.63
CA LYS A 20 11.17 3.10 -1.81
C LYS A 20 12.25 2.12 -2.28
N ALA A 21 12.24 0.89 -1.77
CA ALA A 21 13.20 -0.15 -2.17
C ALA A 21 12.98 -0.64 -3.60
N SER A 22 11.72 -0.67 -4.07
CA SER A 22 11.38 -1.10 -5.42
C SER A 22 10.16 -0.34 -5.95
N PRO A 23 10.36 0.87 -6.52
CA PRO A 23 9.28 1.74 -6.95
C PRO A 23 8.49 1.20 -8.16
N GLY A 24 9.02 0.17 -8.85
CA GLY A 24 8.32 -0.54 -9.93
C GLY A 24 7.44 -1.70 -9.46
N THR A 25 7.43 -2.03 -8.16
CA THR A 25 6.62 -3.14 -7.65
C THR A 25 5.13 -2.79 -7.74
N SER A 26 4.35 -3.68 -8.36
CA SER A 26 2.91 -3.51 -8.51
C SER A 26 2.16 -3.64 -7.17
N LEU A 27 1.02 -2.95 -7.04
CA LEU A 27 0.16 -3.01 -5.84
C LEU A 27 -0.26 -4.44 -5.49
N SER A 28 -0.52 -5.28 -6.50
CA SER A 28 -0.88 -6.69 -6.30
C SER A 28 0.24 -7.49 -5.65
N ARG A 29 1.51 -7.21 -6.00
CA ARG A 29 2.68 -7.88 -5.41
C ARG A 29 2.97 -7.36 -4.01
N LEU A 30 2.80 -6.06 -3.77
CA LEU A 30 2.86 -5.49 -2.41
C LEU A 30 1.80 -6.10 -1.49
N ALA A 31 0.58 -6.26 -1.98
CA ALA A 31 -0.53 -6.87 -1.26
C ALA A 31 -0.24 -8.34 -0.90
N LYS A 32 0.22 -9.14 -1.86
CA LYS A 32 0.63 -10.54 -1.64
C LYS A 32 1.76 -10.67 -0.61
N ASN A 33 2.82 -9.87 -0.77
CA ASN A 33 3.97 -9.91 0.14
C ASN A 33 3.60 -9.55 1.58
N ARG A 34 2.53 -8.79 1.78
CA ARG A 34 2.06 -8.32 3.09
C ARG A 34 0.84 -9.09 3.61
N GLY A 35 0.31 -10.05 2.86
CA GLY A 35 -0.88 -10.82 3.24
C GLY A 35 -2.16 -9.98 3.36
N VAL A 36 -2.26 -8.87 2.62
CA VAL A 36 -3.41 -7.95 2.67
C VAL A 36 -4.10 -7.85 1.32
N SER A 37 -5.30 -7.24 1.29
CA SER A 37 -6.02 -7.03 0.03
C SER A 37 -5.40 -5.90 -0.80
N LYS A 38 -5.47 -6.02 -2.13
CA LYS A 38 -5.02 -4.97 -3.07
C LYS A 38 -5.73 -3.64 -2.82
N GLN A 39 -7.01 -3.67 -2.48
CA GLN A 39 -7.78 -2.46 -2.16
C GLN A 39 -7.23 -1.74 -0.94
N LEU A 40 -6.83 -2.47 0.10
CA LEU A 40 -6.25 -1.87 1.30
C LEU A 40 -4.92 -1.19 1.00
N VAL A 41 -4.06 -1.85 0.21
CA VAL A 41 -2.80 -1.26 -0.25
C VAL A 41 -3.05 -0.04 -1.13
N SER A 42 -4.00 -0.11 -2.06
CA SER A 42 -4.35 1.02 -2.93
C SER A 42 -4.79 2.25 -2.13
N LYS A 43 -5.69 2.05 -1.15
CA LYS A 43 -6.13 3.14 -0.27
C LYS A 43 -4.98 3.68 0.58
N ALA A 44 -4.17 2.82 1.18
CA ALA A 44 -3.01 3.23 1.98
C ALA A 44 -1.98 4.05 1.17
N VAL A 45 -1.71 3.63 -0.06
CA VAL A 45 -0.77 4.32 -0.94
C VAL A 45 -1.32 5.67 -1.41
N ASN A 46 -2.63 5.76 -1.64
CA ASN A 46 -3.28 6.95 -2.20
C ASN A 46 -3.68 7.99 -1.14
N GLU A 47 -4.34 7.55 -0.07
CA GLU A 47 -4.90 8.39 0.98
C GLU A 47 -3.85 8.71 2.06
N ASP A 48 -3.08 7.71 2.50
CA ASP A 48 -2.17 7.86 3.64
C ASP A 48 -0.73 8.25 3.23
N LEU A 49 -0.19 7.64 2.15
CA LEU A 49 1.19 7.88 1.70
C LEU A 49 1.31 8.94 0.58
N GLY A 50 0.20 9.32 -0.06
CA GLY A 50 0.16 10.38 -1.07
C GLY A 50 0.90 10.09 -2.39
N TYR A 51 1.21 8.82 -2.71
CA TYR A 51 1.92 8.47 -3.94
C TYR A 51 0.98 8.56 -5.16
N ARG A 52 0.98 9.72 -5.82
CA ARG A 52 0.19 9.98 -7.03
C ARG A 52 0.52 9.03 -8.19
N SER A 53 1.75 8.53 -8.31
CA SER A 53 2.14 7.59 -9.38
C SER A 53 1.42 6.23 -9.30
N TYR A 54 0.90 5.86 -8.13
CA TYR A 54 0.10 4.65 -7.92
C TYR A 54 -1.41 4.89 -8.04
N ARG A 55 -1.82 6.12 -8.32
CA ARG A 55 -3.23 6.53 -8.48
C ARG A 55 -3.86 5.95 -9.75
N MET A 56 -3.07 5.39 -10.66
CA MET A 56 -3.57 4.76 -11.89
C MET A 56 -2.78 3.49 -12.23
N ALA A 57 -3.35 2.36 -11.87
CA ALA A 57 -3.33 1.19 -12.75
C ALA A 57 -4.81 0.90 -13.04
N LYS A 58 -5.34 1.58 -14.07
CA LYS A 58 -6.67 1.29 -14.61
C LYS A 58 -6.66 -0.09 -15.24
#